data_AF-A0A7Y5VBW2-F1
#
_entry.id   AF-A0A7Y5VBW2-F1
#
_cell.length_a   1.000
_cell.length_b   1.000
_cell.length_c   1.000
_cell.angle_alpha   90.00
_cell.angle_beta   90.00
_cell.angle_gamma   90.00
#
_symmetry.space_group_name_H-M   'P 1'
#
loop_
_entity.id
_entity.type
_entity.pdbx_description
1 polymer ?
#
loop_
_entity_poly.entity_id
_entity_poly.type
_entity_poly.pdbx_seq_one_letter_code
_entity_poly.pdbx_strand_id
1 'polypeptide(L)'
;GVAQAKADSARLPWTAADAHFMAAMIHHHAQAIQMSRMAPSHGASAEVQRLASRIINAQQDEIRTMQQWLADRGQPVPEPTPGPMMMDMGGMQHEMLMPGMLTEEQMRQLDAARGAAFDRLFLTFMIQHHKGATSMVRDLFATYGAAQDETIFKFASDVNVDQTTEIARMEKMLALAKLGWTTAAPQ
;
A
#
# COMPACT_ATOMS: atom_id res chain seq x y z
N GLY A 1 -5.05 19.50 28.80
CA GLY A 1 -5.75 18.23 29.07
C GLY A 1 -6.32 17.67 27.77
N VAL A 2 -6.91 16.47 27.78
CA VAL A 2 -7.57 15.85 26.61
C VAL A 2 -8.56 16.81 25.91
N ALA A 3 -9.11 17.79 26.64
CA ALA A 3 -9.95 18.87 26.11
C ALA A 3 -9.24 19.88 25.19
N GLN A 4 -7.92 20.10 25.33
CA GLN A 4 -7.11 20.97 24.47
C GLN A 4 -6.75 20.27 23.15
N ALA A 5 -6.48 18.96 23.20
CA ALA A 5 -6.24 18.13 22.02
C ALA A 5 -7.50 17.99 21.14
N LYS A 6 -8.70 18.05 21.74
CA LYS A 6 -9.98 18.13 21.02
C LYS A 6 -10.27 19.51 20.39
N ALA A 7 -9.58 20.57 20.80
CA ALA A 7 -9.80 21.92 20.31
C ALA A 7 -8.85 22.29 19.14
N ASP A 8 -7.64 21.75 19.12
CA ASP A 8 -6.62 22.03 18.09
C ASP A 8 -6.77 21.22 16.79
N SER A 9 -7.64 20.20 16.75
CA SER A 9 -8.13 19.55 15.52
C SER A 9 -8.96 20.49 14.62
N ALA A 10 -9.21 21.73 15.08
CA ALA A 10 -9.76 22.81 14.28
C ALA A 10 -8.65 23.50 13.46
N ARG A 11 -8.22 22.89 12.34
CA ARG A 11 -7.71 23.70 11.22
C ARG A 11 -8.37 23.45 9.88
N LEU A 12 -8.83 22.25 9.57
CA LEU A 12 -9.81 21.98 8.49
C LEU A 12 -10.57 20.69 8.85
N PRO A 13 -11.89 20.60 8.61
CA PRO A 13 -12.65 19.39 8.95
C PRO A 13 -12.20 18.22 8.07
N TRP A 14 -12.00 17.05 8.68
CA TRP A 14 -11.89 15.79 7.95
C TRP A 14 -13.26 15.34 7.44
N THR A 15 -13.29 14.47 6.44
CA THR A 15 -14.49 14.01 5.74
C THR A 15 -14.66 12.50 5.80
N ALA A 16 -15.85 12.00 5.48
CA ALA A 16 -16.06 10.56 5.32
C ALA A 16 -15.15 9.94 4.24
N ALA A 17 -14.78 10.72 3.21
CA ALA A 17 -13.83 10.29 2.19
C ALA A 17 -12.42 10.07 2.77
N ASP A 18 -11.99 10.95 3.68
CA ASP A 18 -10.72 10.82 4.40
C ASP A 18 -10.69 9.54 5.24
N ALA A 19 -11.74 9.29 6.02
CA ALA A 19 -11.85 8.08 6.84
C ALA A 19 -11.89 6.81 5.98
N HIS A 20 -12.63 6.84 4.86
CA HIS A 20 -12.67 5.72 3.93
C HIS A 20 -11.30 5.44 3.32
N PHE A 21 -10.59 6.48 2.86
CA PHE A 21 -9.26 6.33 2.29
C PHE A 21 -8.27 5.71 3.29
N MET A 22 -8.25 6.19 4.53
CA MET A 22 -7.35 5.66 5.57
C MET A 22 -7.67 4.20 5.88
N ALA A 23 -8.95 3.83 5.99
CA ALA A 23 -9.35 2.45 6.22
C ALA A 23 -9.01 1.53 5.02
N ALA A 24 -9.28 1.99 3.80
CA ALA A 24 -8.98 1.25 2.58
C ALA A 24 -7.47 1.03 2.40
N MET A 25 -6.66 2.06 2.62
CA MET A 25 -5.21 2.00 2.45
C MET A 25 -4.54 1.09 3.50
N ILE A 26 -5.13 0.89 4.69
CA ILE A 26 -4.66 -0.14 5.64
C ILE A 26 -4.69 -1.54 5.01
N HIS A 27 -5.80 -1.90 4.36
CA HIS A 27 -5.94 -3.19 3.68
C HIS A 27 -5.04 -3.32 2.46
N HIS A 28 -4.86 -2.22 1.72
CA HIS A 28 -3.96 -2.13 0.57
C HIS A 28 -2.52 -2.43 0.99
N HIS A 29 -2.03 -1.73 2.02
CA HIS A 29 -0.69 -1.93 2.56
C HIS A 29 -0.47 -3.33 3.13
N ALA A 30 -1.49 -3.91 3.74
CA ALA A 30 -1.42 -5.29 4.24
C ALA A 30 -1.07 -6.31 3.14
N GLN A 31 -1.55 -6.11 1.90
CA GLN A 31 -1.23 -7.01 0.79
C GLN A 31 0.22 -6.85 0.29
N ALA A 32 0.73 -5.61 0.20
CA ALA A 32 2.14 -5.39 -0.13
C ALA A 32 3.09 -5.96 0.93
N ILE A 33 2.74 -5.90 2.22
CA ILE A 33 3.48 -6.60 3.29
C ILE A 33 3.41 -8.12 3.08
N GLN A 34 2.24 -8.68 2.76
CA GLN A 34 2.07 -10.11 2.51
C GLN A 34 2.97 -10.58 1.35
N MET A 35 2.96 -9.87 0.22
CA MET A 35 3.84 -10.15 -0.93
C MET A 35 5.32 -10.08 -0.54
N SER A 36 5.70 -9.04 0.21
CA SER A 36 7.10 -8.79 0.60
C SER A 36 7.64 -9.87 1.54
N ARG A 37 6.81 -10.43 2.42
CA ARG A 37 7.18 -11.53 3.33
C ARG A 37 7.53 -12.84 2.62
N MET A 38 7.12 -13.02 1.37
CA MET A 38 7.48 -14.20 0.57
C MET A 38 8.94 -14.18 0.10
N ALA A 39 9.56 -12.99 -0.03
CA ALA A 39 10.88 -12.87 -0.67
C ALA A 39 11.98 -13.76 -0.05
N PRO A 40 12.14 -13.87 1.28
CA PRO A 40 13.17 -14.71 1.89
C PRO A 40 12.97 -16.21 1.61
N SER A 41 11.73 -16.70 1.64
CA SER A 41 11.42 -18.13 1.45
C SER A 41 11.38 -18.56 -0.02
N HIS A 42 11.20 -17.62 -0.95
CA HIS A 42 11.00 -17.93 -2.37
C HIS A 42 12.30 -17.80 -3.18
N GLY A 43 13.43 -17.63 -2.51
CA GLY A 43 14.76 -17.55 -3.14
C GLY A 43 14.97 -16.25 -3.92
N ALA A 44 14.35 -15.15 -3.50
CA ALA A 44 14.49 -13.86 -4.15
C ALA A 44 15.95 -13.37 -4.15
N SER A 45 16.36 -12.58 -5.14
CA SER A 45 17.68 -11.95 -5.14
C SER A 45 17.89 -11.04 -3.94
N ALA A 46 19.15 -10.76 -3.60
CA ALA A 46 19.50 -9.86 -2.50
C ALA A 46 18.90 -8.45 -2.71
N GLU A 47 18.83 -7.98 -3.95
CA GLU A 47 18.20 -6.70 -4.31
C GLU A 47 16.70 -6.70 -3.98
N VAL A 48 15.97 -7.76 -4.34
CA VAL A 48 14.53 -7.90 -4.05
C VAL A 48 14.28 -8.09 -2.56
N GLN A 49 15.09 -8.88 -1.85
CA GLN A 49 14.97 -9.01 -0.39
C GLN A 49 15.18 -7.68 0.34
N ARG A 50 16.17 -6.87 -0.10
CA ARG A 50 16.38 -5.52 0.45
C ARG A 50 15.20 -4.59 0.16
N LEU A 51 14.56 -4.72 -1.00
CA LEU A 51 13.36 -3.96 -1.34
C LEU A 51 12.17 -4.38 -0.48
N ALA A 52 11.86 -5.68 -0.43
CA ALA A 52 10.80 -6.23 0.39
C ALA A 52 10.92 -5.80 1.86
N SER A 53 12.13 -5.82 2.43
CA SER A 53 12.36 -5.40 3.82
C SER A 53 12.05 -3.91 4.04
N ARG A 54 12.37 -3.05 3.07
CA ARG A 54 12.02 -1.61 3.15
C ARG A 54 10.52 -1.39 3.05
N ILE A 55 9.84 -2.07 2.11
CA ILE A 55 8.39 -2.01 1.95
C ILE A 55 7.69 -2.43 3.23
N ILE A 56 8.12 -3.54 3.85
CA ILE A 56 7.54 -4.02 5.12
C ILE A 56 7.64 -2.95 6.20
N ASN A 57 8.84 -2.39 6.42
CA ASN A 57 9.03 -1.40 7.47
C ASN A 57 8.21 -0.13 7.22
N ALA A 58 8.29 0.43 6.01
CA ALA A 58 7.57 1.64 5.65
C ALA A 58 6.05 1.46 5.80
N GLN A 59 5.49 0.41 5.19
CA GLN A 59 4.05 0.23 5.18
C GLN A 59 3.48 -0.21 6.53
N GLN A 60 4.28 -0.88 7.38
CA GLN A 60 3.88 -1.12 8.77
C GLN A 60 3.79 0.19 9.58
N ASP A 61 4.69 1.14 9.33
CA ASP A 61 4.68 2.44 10.01
C ASP A 61 3.50 3.31 9.53
N GLU A 62 3.23 3.28 8.23
CA GLU A 62 2.07 3.93 7.63
C GLU A 62 0.74 3.34 8.12
N ILE A 63 0.62 2.01 8.24
CA ILE A 63 -0.56 1.37 8.85
C ILE A 63 -0.82 1.90 10.26
N ARG A 64 0.21 1.99 11.11
CA ARG A 64 0.06 2.53 12.48
C ARG A 64 -0.40 3.98 12.46
N THR A 65 0.11 4.78 11.51
CA THR A 65 -0.30 6.17 11.33
C THR A 65 -1.78 6.27 10.96
N MET A 66 -2.24 5.45 10.01
CA MET A 66 -3.64 5.41 9.59
C MET A 66 -4.58 4.95 10.71
N GLN A 67 -4.19 3.91 11.44
CA GLN A 67 -4.97 3.41 12.59
C GLN A 67 -5.09 4.47 13.69
N GLN A 68 -4.00 5.17 14.01
CA GLN A 68 -4.03 6.25 15.00
C GLN A 68 -4.93 7.41 14.54
N TRP A 69 -4.80 7.83 13.27
CA TRP A 69 -5.62 8.92 12.72
C TRP A 69 -7.12 8.62 12.80
N LEU A 70 -7.52 7.37 12.52
CA LEU A 70 -8.90 6.89 12.64
C LEU A 70 -9.36 6.85 14.11
N ALA A 71 -8.53 6.31 15.01
CA ALA A 71 -8.83 6.21 16.43
C ALA A 71 -9.04 7.59 17.08
N ASP A 72 -8.17 8.56 16.78
CA ASP A 72 -8.25 9.93 17.31
C ASP A 72 -9.56 10.65 16.92
N ARG A 73 -10.16 10.23 15.79
CA ARG A 73 -11.40 10.76 15.23
C ARG A 73 -12.62 9.88 15.55
N GLY A 74 -12.45 8.88 16.41
CA GLY A 74 -13.52 7.96 16.82
C GLY A 74 -14.10 7.14 15.67
N GLN A 75 -13.31 6.92 14.60
CA GLN A 75 -13.70 6.10 13.46
C GLN A 75 -13.39 4.62 13.72
N PRO A 76 -14.08 3.69 13.04
CA PRO A 76 -13.70 2.29 13.04
C PRO A 76 -12.25 2.12 12.58
N VAL A 77 -11.47 1.34 13.32
CA VAL A 77 -10.08 1.00 12.99
C VAL A 77 -10.07 -0.44 12.50
N PRO A 78 -9.84 -0.70 11.20
CA PRO A 78 -9.81 -2.06 10.69
C PRO A 78 -8.51 -2.77 11.09
N GLU A 79 -8.61 -4.09 11.22
CA GLU A 79 -7.43 -4.95 11.23
C GLU A 79 -6.78 -4.98 9.84
N PRO A 80 -5.44 -5.00 9.74
CA PRO A 80 -4.73 -4.98 8.47
C PRO A 80 -4.79 -6.35 7.77
N THR A 81 -5.94 -6.66 7.19
CA THR A 81 -6.18 -7.89 6.44
C THR A 81 -6.19 -7.62 4.94
N PRO A 82 -5.36 -8.30 4.13
CA PRO A 82 -5.45 -8.21 2.68
C PRO A 82 -6.68 -8.98 2.17
N GLY A 83 -7.28 -8.50 1.08
CA GLY A 83 -8.39 -9.19 0.43
C GLY A 83 -9.39 -8.25 -0.26
N PRO A 84 -10.42 -8.81 -0.91
CA PRO A 84 -11.52 -8.03 -1.44
C PRO A 84 -12.32 -7.37 -0.31
N MET A 85 -12.82 -6.17 -0.58
CA MET A 85 -13.75 -5.48 0.30
C MET A 85 -15.18 -5.84 -0.09
N MET A 86 -16.03 -6.09 0.89
CA MET A 86 -17.45 -6.32 0.68
C MET A 86 -18.18 -4.98 0.62
N MET A 87 -18.78 -4.66 -0.52
CA MET A 87 -19.60 -3.46 -0.69
C MET A 87 -21.05 -3.86 -0.98
N ASP A 88 -21.99 -3.23 -0.29
CA ASP A 88 -23.42 -3.38 -0.61
C ASP A 88 -23.81 -2.37 -1.70
N MET A 89 -24.21 -2.88 -2.85
CA MET A 89 -24.71 -2.08 -3.96
C MET A 89 -26.16 -2.49 -4.27
N GLY A 90 -27.10 -1.82 -3.61
CA GLY A 90 -28.54 -2.03 -3.82
C GLY A 90 -29.09 -3.32 -3.18
N GLY A 91 -28.59 -3.72 -2.01
CA GLY A 91 -29.01 -4.93 -1.30
C GLY A 91 -28.28 -6.20 -1.74
N MET A 92 -27.27 -6.07 -2.60
CA MET A 92 -26.45 -7.16 -3.13
C MET A 92 -24.98 -6.91 -2.79
N GLN A 93 -24.41 -7.82 -2.01
CA GLN A 93 -22.99 -7.77 -1.66
C GLN A 93 -22.13 -8.12 -2.87
N HIS A 94 -21.23 -7.21 -3.24
CA HIS A 94 -20.23 -7.42 -4.28
C HIS A 94 -18.83 -7.35 -3.67
N GLU A 95 -18.00 -8.35 -3.98
CA GLU A 95 -16.57 -8.28 -3.74
C GLU A 95 -15.92 -7.34 -4.76
N MET A 96 -15.29 -6.29 -4.26
CA MET A 96 -14.55 -5.35 -5.09
C MET A 96 -13.10 -5.28 -4.60
N LEU A 97 -12.16 -5.47 -5.52
CA LEU A 97 -10.76 -5.22 -5.27
C LEU A 97 -10.47 -3.73 -5.42
N MET A 98 -9.71 -3.17 -4.48
CA MET A 98 -9.17 -1.83 -4.64
C MET A 98 -8.21 -1.77 -5.83
N PRO A 99 -8.03 -0.59 -6.46
CA PRO A 99 -7.09 -0.42 -7.57
C PRO A 99 -5.71 -1.02 -7.26
N GLY A 100 -5.17 -1.78 -8.21
CA GLY A 100 -3.83 -2.35 -8.15
C GLY A 100 -3.64 -3.58 -7.26
N MET A 101 -4.58 -3.89 -6.34
CA MET A 101 -4.54 -5.12 -5.55
C MET A 101 -4.41 -6.35 -6.45
N LEU A 102 -3.59 -7.31 -6.03
CA LEU A 102 -3.48 -8.59 -6.68
C LEU A 102 -4.76 -9.39 -6.44
N THR A 103 -5.23 -10.05 -7.50
CA THR A 103 -6.25 -11.09 -7.39
C THR A 103 -5.68 -12.31 -6.68
N GLU A 104 -6.56 -13.21 -6.20
CA GLU A 104 -6.10 -14.47 -5.62
C GLU A 104 -5.24 -15.29 -6.61
N GLU A 105 -5.57 -15.24 -7.90
CA GLU A 105 -4.80 -15.93 -8.94
C GLU A 105 -3.40 -15.33 -9.07
N GLN A 106 -3.27 -14.00 -9.06
CA GLN A 106 -1.96 -13.34 -9.07
C GLN A 106 -1.15 -13.67 -7.80
N MET A 107 -1.81 -13.72 -6.64
CA MET A 107 -1.16 -14.14 -5.38
C MET A 107 -0.67 -15.58 -5.44
N ARG A 108 -1.46 -16.52 -6.00
CA ARG A 108 -1.04 -17.91 -6.23
C ARG A 108 0.14 -18.00 -7.20
N GLN A 109 0.12 -17.22 -8.27
CA GLN A 109 1.22 -17.16 -9.24
C GLN A 109 2.51 -16.67 -8.60
N LEU A 110 2.44 -15.62 -7.77
CA LEU A 110 3.59 -15.12 -7.02
C LEU A 110 4.11 -16.18 -6.04
N ASP A 111 3.21 -16.82 -5.30
CA ASP A 111 3.57 -17.82 -4.28
C ASP A 111 4.15 -19.11 -4.89
N ALA A 112 3.78 -19.47 -6.12
CA ALA A 112 4.36 -20.61 -6.83
C ALA A 112 5.76 -20.31 -7.42
N ALA A 113 6.11 -19.03 -7.58
CA ALA A 113 7.34 -18.62 -8.25
C ALA A 113 8.57 -18.74 -7.35
N ARG A 114 9.73 -19.04 -7.93
CA ARG A 114 11.01 -19.14 -7.21
C ARG A 114 12.13 -18.41 -7.95
N GLY A 115 13.15 -17.98 -7.22
CA GLY A 115 14.37 -17.40 -7.80
C GLY A 115 14.08 -16.20 -8.70
N ALA A 116 14.75 -16.16 -9.86
CA ALA A 116 14.56 -15.08 -10.82
C ALA A 116 13.12 -14.95 -11.36
N ALA A 117 12.33 -16.02 -11.35
CA ALA A 117 10.92 -15.94 -11.72
C ALA A 117 10.10 -15.22 -10.64
N PHE A 118 10.40 -15.50 -9.36
CA PHE A 118 9.81 -14.77 -8.24
C PHE A 118 10.16 -13.28 -8.33
N ASP A 119 11.43 -12.94 -8.54
CA ASP A 119 11.85 -11.54 -8.64
C ASP A 119 11.07 -10.77 -9.72
N ARG A 120 10.90 -11.36 -10.91
CA ARG A 120 10.15 -10.73 -12.01
C ARG A 120 8.69 -10.53 -11.65
N LEU A 121 8.04 -11.53 -11.05
CA LEU A 121 6.63 -11.44 -10.67
C LEU A 121 6.44 -10.47 -9.50
N PHE A 122 7.28 -10.54 -8.48
CA PHE A 122 7.28 -9.61 -7.35
C PHE A 122 7.37 -8.16 -7.84
N LEU A 123 8.36 -7.84 -8.68
CA LEU A 123 8.52 -6.48 -9.21
C LEU A 123 7.34 -6.06 -10.09
N THR A 124 6.89 -6.93 -10.99
CA THR A 124 5.75 -6.62 -11.88
C THR A 124 4.48 -6.33 -11.08
N PHE A 125 4.17 -7.17 -10.10
CA PHE A 125 2.97 -7.06 -9.30
C PHE A 125 3.06 -5.95 -8.24
N MET A 126 4.22 -5.71 -7.65
CA MET A 126 4.39 -4.59 -6.72
C MET A 126 4.32 -3.24 -7.46
N ILE A 127 4.78 -3.15 -8.72
CA ILE A 127 4.54 -1.96 -9.57
C ILE A 127 3.03 -1.76 -9.82
N GLN A 128 2.29 -2.83 -10.16
CA GLN A 128 0.83 -2.77 -10.32
C GLN A 128 0.16 -2.26 -9.04
N HIS A 129 0.56 -2.83 -7.90
CA HIS A 129 0.03 -2.50 -6.59
C HIS A 129 0.26 -1.03 -6.24
N HIS A 130 1.50 -0.54 -6.34
CA HIS A 130 1.83 0.86 -6.07
C HIS A 130 1.12 1.84 -7.00
N LYS A 131 0.92 1.50 -8.28
CA LYS A 131 0.10 2.31 -9.21
C LYS A 131 -1.38 2.38 -8.76
N GLY A 132 -1.86 1.35 -8.09
CA GLY A 132 -3.14 1.35 -7.40
C GLY A 132 -3.21 2.34 -6.25
N ALA A 133 -2.20 2.35 -5.37
CA ALA A 133 -2.11 3.28 -4.26
C ALA A 133 -2.07 4.75 -4.73
N THR A 134 -1.28 5.06 -5.77
CA THR A 134 -1.25 6.43 -6.34
C THR A 134 -2.57 6.82 -6.99
N SER A 135 -3.31 5.86 -7.57
CA SER A 135 -4.69 6.09 -8.04
C SER A 135 -5.61 6.47 -6.89
N MET A 136 -5.57 5.73 -5.78
CA MET A 136 -6.39 6.02 -4.59
C MET A 136 -6.10 7.42 -4.02
N VAL A 137 -4.82 7.81 -3.96
CA VAL A 137 -4.43 9.16 -3.53
C VAL A 137 -4.97 10.24 -4.47
N ARG A 138 -4.87 10.03 -5.79
CA ARG A 138 -5.43 10.97 -6.76
C ARG A 138 -6.95 11.10 -6.61
N ASP A 139 -7.65 10.00 -6.39
CA ASP A 139 -9.11 9.99 -6.23
C ASP A 139 -9.53 10.69 -4.91
N LEU A 140 -8.74 10.54 -3.84
CA LEU A 140 -8.90 11.32 -2.61
C LEU A 140 -8.78 12.83 -2.88
N PHE A 141 -7.70 13.27 -3.52
CA PHE A 141 -7.50 14.70 -3.83
C PHE A 141 -8.50 15.26 -4.84
N ALA A 142 -9.11 14.42 -5.68
CA ALA A 142 -10.17 14.82 -6.59
C ALA A 142 -11.54 14.94 -5.89
N THR A 143 -11.70 14.40 -4.68
CA THR A 143 -12.96 14.42 -3.94
C THR A 143 -13.17 15.79 -3.29
N TYR A 144 -14.30 16.42 -3.58
CA TYR A 144 -14.62 17.74 -3.04
C TYR A 144 -14.62 17.76 -1.51
N GLY A 145 -13.82 18.64 -0.93
CA GLY A 145 -13.70 18.82 0.51
C GLY A 145 -12.83 17.78 1.23
N ALA A 146 -12.35 16.74 0.54
CA ALA A 146 -11.43 15.76 1.11
C ALA A 146 -10.00 16.31 1.19
N ALA A 147 -9.17 15.64 1.98
CA ALA A 147 -7.76 15.94 2.23
C ALA A 147 -7.49 17.39 2.64
N GLN A 148 -8.42 18.01 3.36
CA GLN A 148 -8.25 19.36 3.89
C GLN A 148 -7.54 19.34 5.26
N ASP A 149 -7.74 18.28 6.05
CA ASP A 149 -7.00 18.06 7.29
C ASP A 149 -5.49 17.91 6.99
N GLU A 150 -4.65 18.71 7.68
CA GLU A 150 -3.20 18.77 7.40
C GLU A 150 -2.51 17.41 7.56
N THR A 151 -3.01 16.56 8.47
CA THR A 151 -2.41 15.25 8.75
C THR A 151 -2.65 14.30 7.59
N ILE A 152 -3.89 14.19 7.10
CA ILE A 152 -4.18 13.34 5.94
C ILE A 152 -3.59 13.90 4.64
N PHE A 153 -3.60 15.22 4.45
CA PHE A 153 -2.99 15.84 3.27
C PHE A 153 -1.50 15.48 3.18
N LYS A 154 -0.79 15.62 4.30
CA LYS A 154 0.62 15.24 4.39
C LYS A 154 0.81 13.75 4.15
N PHE A 155 0.07 12.90 4.85
CA PHE A 155 0.16 11.45 4.69
C PHE A 155 -0.07 11.01 3.23
N ALA A 156 -1.15 11.46 2.60
CA ALA A 156 -1.45 11.10 1.22
C ALA A 156 -0.39 11.62 0.22
N SER A 157 0.16 12.81 0.46
CA SER A 157 1.27 13.36 -0.35
C SER A 157 2.54 12.53 -0.21
N ASP A 158 2.90 12.16 1.03
CA ASP A 158 4.08 11.33 1.33
C ASP A 158 3.94 9.96 0.66
N VAL A 159 2.78 9.28 0.80
CA VAL A 159 2.48 8.03 0.10
C VAL A 159 2.64 8.18 -1.40
N ASN A 160 2.11 9.24 -2.01
CA ASN A 160 2.23 9.43 -3.46
C ASN A 160 3.70 9.58 -3.92
N VAL A 161 4.51 10.32 -3.16
CA VAL A 161 5.93 10.52 -3.47
C VAL A 161 6.73 9.23 -3.30
N ASP A 162 6.55 8.54 -2.19
CA ASP A 162 7.28 7.31 -1.87
C ASP A 162 6.91 6.20 -2.86
N GLN A 163 5.62 5.98 -3.11
CA GLN A 163 5.17 4.95 -4.04
C GLN A 163 5.64 5.24 -5.48
N THR A 164 5.64 6.50 -5.92
CA THR A 164 6.17 6.87 -7.25
C THR A 164 7.68 6.62 -7.36
N THR A 165 8.42 6.91 -6.29
CA THR A 165 9.87 6.65 -6.21
C THR A 165 10.18 5.15 -6.24
N GLU A 166 9.41 4.35 -5.49
CA GLU A 166 9.55 2.90 -5.48
C GLU A 166 9.17 2.28 -6.83
N ILE A 167 8.13 2.77 -7.51
CA ILE A 167 7.78 2.34 -8.88
C ILE A 167 8.98 2.53 -9.81
N ALA A 168 9.58 3.72 -9.84
CA ALA A 168 10.72 4.01 -10.72
C ALA A 168 11.92 3.09 -10.43
N ARG A 169 12.17 2.80 -9.15
CA ARG A 169 13.21 1.85 -8.73
C ARG A 169 12.89 0.44 -9.21
N MET A 170 11.67 -0.03 -9.02
CA MET A 170 11.25 -1.37 -9.42
C MET A 170 11.25 -1.54 -10.94
N GLU A 171 10.86 -0.54 -11.70
CA GLU A 171 10.91 -0.56 -13.17
C GLU A 171 12.36 -0.72 -13.66
N LYS A 172 13.31 -0.03 -13.03
CA LYS A 172 14.75 -0.22 -13.31
C LYS A 172 15.23 -1.63 -12.95
N MET A 173 14.85 -2.13 -11.78
CA MET A 173 15.19 -3.50 -11.34
C MET A 173 14.63 -4.56 -12.30
N LEU A 174 13.38 -4.39 -12.73
CA LEU A 174 12.70 -5.29 -13.64
C LEU A 174 13.34 -5.29 -15.04
N ALA A 175 13.74 -4.11 -15.54
CA ALA A 175 14.47 -4.00 -16.79
C ALA A 175 15.83 -4.75 -16.73
N LEU A 176 16.58 -4.59 -15.64
CA LEU A 176 17.85 -5.30 -15.45
C LEU A 176 17.66 -6.82 -15.34
N ALA A 177 16.64 -7.27 -14.60
CA ALA A 177 16.31 -8.68 -14.46
C ALA A 177 15.93 -9.34 -15.82
N LYS A 178 15.26 -8.60 -16.71
CA LYS A 178 14.94 -9.06 -18.08
C LYS A 178 16.17 -9.21 -18.97
N LEU A 179 17.22 -8.42 -18.73
CA LEU A 179 18.48 -8.48 -19.46
C LEU A 179 19.45 -9.55 -18.92
N GLY A 180 19.08 -10.27 -17.86
CA GLY A 180 19.96 -11.26 -17.22
C GLY A 180 21.05 -10.65 -16.33
N TRP A 181 20.98 -9.35 -16.03
CA TRP A 181 21.92 -8.68 -15.15
C TRP A 181 21.48 -8.85 -13.70
N THR A 182 22.12 -9.79 -13.01
CA THR A 182 22.09 -9.82 -11.54
C THR A 182 23.47 -9.34 -11.06
N THR A 183 23.49 -8.33 -10.20
CA THR A 183 24.72 -7.93 -9.51
C THR A 183 25.03 -9.00 -8.46
N ALA A 184 25.56 -10.13 -8.90
CA ALA A 184 26.18 -11.08 -7.99
C ALA A 184 27.40 -10.38 -7.37
N ALA A 185 27.34 -10.09 -6.06
CA ALA A 185 28.54 -9.76 -5.32
C ALA A 185 29.50 -10.97 -5.40
N PRO A 186 30.82 -10.77 -5.60
CA PRO A 186 31.76 -11.85 -5.49
C PRO A 186 31.75 -12.38 -4.04
N GLN A 187 31.85 -13.71 -3.92
CA GLN A 187 31.91 -14.45 -2.66
C GLN A 187 33.13 -14.02 -1.83
#